data_AF-A0ABD2R076-F1
#
_entry.id   AF-A0ABD2R076-F1
#
_cell.length_a   1.000
_cell.length_b   1.000
_cell.length_c   1.000
_cell.angle_alpha   90.00
_cell.angle_beta   90.00
_cell.angle_gamma   90.00
#
_symmetry.space_group_name_H-M   'P 1'
#
loop_
_entity.id
_entity.type
_entity.pdbx_description
1 polymer ?
#
loop_
_entity_poly.entity_id
_entity_poly.type
_entity_poly.pdbx_seq_one_letter_code
_entity_poly.pdbx_strand_id
1 'polypeptide(L)'
;MEEKLSCDGGHEFKLLFSCPSGLSPSQMSVVFDEAYDRIPHPDHTLEKSISEIWDARVQQSSSLYNGTKFRYGGYNFNVENDPKQQPHVSLHLGLTDYRTFVGTNLSPMWERFLVPSEDDCIQCQHTSSPLGNGAVVETSDRRILVLQRSNKVGEFPGYFVFPGGHPEVISNAWYGYILCF
;
A
#
# COMPACT_ATOMS: atom_id res chain seq x y z
N MET A 1 25.56 17.75 -22.60
CA MET A 1 25.79 17.40 -21.20
C MET A 1 25.02 16.11 -20.98
N GLU A 2 25.74 14.99 -21.08
CA GLU A 2 25.17 13.65 -20.94
C GLU A 2 24.73 13.46 -19.49
N GLU A 3 23.44 13.24 -19.26
CA GLU A 3 22.97 12.65 -18.02
C GLU A 3 23.38 11.19 -18.01
N LYS A 4 24.36 10.88 -17.16
CA LYS A 4 24.65 9.51 -16.76
C LYS A 4 23.39 8.92 -16.14
N LEU A 5 22.76 7.97 -16.83
CA LEU A 5 21.96 6.95 -16.16
C LEU A 5 22.90 6.20 -15.21
N SER A 6 22.81 6.51 -13.93
CA SER A 6 23.32 5.62 -12.89
C SER A 6 22.34 4.46 -12.74
N CYS A 7 22.60 3.38 -13.47
CA CYS A 7 22.07 2.07 -13.16
C CYS A 7 22.81 1.56 -11.91
N ASP A 8 22.36 1.96 -10.72
CA ASP A 8 22.70 1.23 -9.50
C ASP A 8 21.46 0.39 -9.13
N GLY A 9 21.60 -0.92 -9.26
CA GLY A 9 20.50 -1.90 -9.34
C GLY A 9 19.85 -2.22 -8.00
N GLY A 10 19.30 -1.22 -7.31
CA GLY A 10 18.30 -1.43 -6.27
C GLY A 10 16.93 -1.59 -6.91
N HIS A 11 16.23 -2.69 -6.64
CA HIS A 11 14.85 -2.84 -7.14
C HIS A 11 13.97 -1.77 -6.46
N GLU A 12 13.37 -0.87 -7.23
CA GLU A 12 12.41 0.15 -6.74
C GLU A 12 11.12 -0.45 -6.13
N PHE A 13 10.96 -1.77 -6.23
CA PHE A 13 9.86 -2.53 -5.66
C PHE A 13 10.32 -3.94 -5.25
N LYS A 14 9.61 -4.55 -4.30
CA LYS A 14 9.75 -5.96 -3.92
C LYS A 14 8.45 -6.69 -4.25
N LEU A 15 8.55 -7.79 -4.99
CA LEU A 15 7.41 -8.64 -5.29
C LEU A 15 7.16 -9.57 -4.09
N LEU A 16 6.13 -9.28 -3.31
CA LEU A 16 5.77 -10.09 -2.13
C LEU A 16 5.17 -11.43 -2.53
N PHE A 17 4.24 -11.40 -3.49
CA PHE A 17 3.47 -12.56 -3.89
C PHE A 17 3.17 -12.53 -5.39
N SER A 18 3.13 -13.72 -6.02
CA SER A 18 2.87 -13.85 -7.45
C SER A 18 1.91 -14.99 -7.73
N CYS A 19 0.83 -14.69 -8.46
CA CYS A 19 -0.13 -15.66 -8.99
C CYS A 19 -0.31 -15.48 -10.50
N PRO A 20 0.58 -16.04 -11.34
CA PRO A 20 0.52 -15.85 -12.79
C PRO A 20 -0.76 -16.39 -13.44
N SER A 21 -1.37 -17.41 -12.85
CA SER A 21 -2.63 -18.01 -13.33
C SER A 21 -3.88 -17.31 -12.78
N GLY A 22 -3.72 -16.26 -11.97
CA GLY A 22 -4.79 -15.60 -11.23
C GLY A 22 -5.30 -16.42 -10.04
N LEU A 23 -6.15 -15.80 -9.24
CA LEU A 23 -6.89 -16.42 -8.14
C LEU A 23 -8.38 -16.17 -8.34
N SER A 24 -9.19 -17.20 -8.14
CA SER A 24 -10.65 -17.02 -8.05
C SER A 24 -11.05 -16.47 -6.68
N PRO A 25 -12.24 -15.85 -6.53
CA PRO A 25 -12.69 -15.33 -5.25
C PRO A 25 -12.72 -16.36 -4.12
N SER A 26 -12.95 -17.65 -4.42
CA SER A 26 -12.94 -18.72 -3.41
C SER A 26 -11.55 -19.11 -2.93
N GLN A 27 -10.50 -18.70 -3.65
CA GLN A 27 -9.10 -18.95 -3.33
C GLN A 27 -8.48 -17.77 -2.55
N MET A 28 -9.29 -16.79 -2.17
CA MET A 28 -8.85 -15.62 -1.42
C MET A 28 -9.75 -15.41 -0.21
N SER A 29 -9.13 -15.18 0.94
CA SER A 29 -9.79 -14.70 2.15
C SER A 29 -9.12 -13.44 2.66
N VAL A 30 -9.85 -12.67 3.45
CA VAL A 30 -9.32 -11.50 4.15
C VAL A 30 -9.53 -11.71 5.65
N VAL A 31 -8.48 -11.51 6.43
CA VAL A 31 -8.56 -11.34 7.89
C VAL A 31 -8.36 -9.86 8.16
N PHE A 32 -9.40 -9.20 8.66
CA PHE A 32 -9.37 -7.78 9.01
C PHE A 32 -9.47 -7.65 10.52
N ASP A 33 -8.38 -7.26 11.17
CA ASP A 33 -8.23 -7.30 12.63
C ASP A 33 -7.25 -6.23 13.12
N GLU A 34 -7.48 -5.70 14.33
CA GLU A 34 -6.61 -4.69 14.95
C GLU A 34 -5.19 -5.21 15.23
N ALA A 35 -4.99 -6.53 15.30
CA ALA A 35 -3.68 -7.15 15.39
C ALA A 35 -2.77 -6.81 14.19
N TYR A 36 -3.35 -6.38 13.07
CA TYR A 36 -2.65 -5.95 11.86
C TYR A 36 -2.60 -4.43 11.70
N ASP A 37 -3.03 -3.67 12.69
CA ASP A 37 -2.88 -2.21 12.71
C ASP A 37 -1.40 -1.82 12.88
N ARG A 38 -1.12 -0.53 12.69
CA ARG A 38 0.22 0.02 12.90
C ARG A 38 0.57 -0.03 14.39
N ILE A 39 1.78 -0.47 14.70
CA ILE A 39 2.35 -0.39 16.04
C ILE A 39 2.96 1.01 16.22
N PRO A 40 2.54 1.83 17.20
CA PRO A 40 3.17 3.11 17.47
C PRO A 40 4.68 2.99 17.68
N HIS A 41 5.45 3.96 17.18
CA HIS A 41 6.89 3.94 17.33
C HIS A 41 7.29 4.22 18.80
N PRO A 42 8.28 3.52 19.38
CA PRO A 42 8.66 3.69 20.79
C PRO A 42 9.29 5.06 21.10
N ASP A 43 9.95 5.70 20.12
CA ASP A 43 10.39 7.10 20.24
C ASP A 43 9.17 8.04 20.18
N HIS A 44 8.77 8.56 21.34
CA HIS A 44 7.65 9.50 21.46
C HIS A 44 7.83 10.80 20.66
N THR A 45 9.06 11.25 20.44
CA THR A 45 9.32 12.46 19.64
C THR A 45 9.03 12.17 18.17
N LEU A 46 9.48 11.02 17.69
CA LEU A 46 9.19 10.58 16.32
C LEU A 46 7.69 10.32 16.12
N GLU A 47 7.04 9.68 17.08
CA GLU A 47 5.59 9.41 17.01
C GLU A 47 4.77 10.72 17.03
N LYS A 48 5.16 11.69 17.87
CA LYS A 48 4.52 13.02 17.91
C LYS A 48 4.65 13.78 16.59
N SER A 49 5.74 13.57 15.85
CA SER A 49 5.98 14.24 14.57
C SER A 49 4.88 13.97 13.52
N ILE A 50 4.16 12.83 13.62
CA ILE A 50 3.02 12.51 12.75
C ILE A 50 1.95 13.60 12.82
N SER A 51 1.61 14.06 14.05
CA SER A 51 0.63 15.14 14.21
C SER A 51 1.17 16.46 13.70
N GLU A 52 2.43 16.78 14.02
CA GLU A 52 3.04 18.06 13.67
C GLU A 52 3.14 18.25 12.15
N ILE A 53 3.51 17.19 11.43
CA ILE A 53 3.54 17.17 9.96
C ILE A 53 2.13 17.36 9.39
N TRP A 54 1.13 16.66 9.95
CA TRP A 54 -0.25 16.78 9.50
C TRP A 54 -0.81 18.18 9.73
N ASP A 55 -0.62 18.74 10.92
CA ASP A 55 -1.13 20.06 11.29
C ASP A 55 -0.51 21.15 10.39
N ALA A 56 0.78 21.05 10.07
CA ALA A 56 1.44 21.92 9.10
C ALA A 56 0.86 21.78 7.68
N ARG A 57 0.50 20.56 7.26
CA ARG A 57 -0.11 20.29 5.94
C ARG A 57 -1.50 20.89 5.82
N VAL A 58 -2.34 20.74 6.86
CA VAL A 58 -3.70 21.29 6.91
C VAL A 58 -3.70 22.82 6.89
N GLN A 59 -2.72 23.46 7.53
CA GLN A 59 -2.56 24.92 7.46
C GLN A 59 -2.30 25.44 6.04
N GLN A 60 -1.68 24.62 5.19
CA GLN A 60 -1.39 24.98 3.78
C GLN A 60 -2.54 24.64 2.82
N SER A 61 -3.47 23.78 3.22
CA SER A 61 -4.58 23.32 2.38
C SER A 61 -5.83 23.06 3.20
N SER A 62 -6.74 24.04 3.19
CA SER A 62 -7.99 23.98 3.96
C SER A 62 -9.00 22.93 3.46
N SER A 63 -8.80 22.39 2.25
CA SER A 63 -9.63 21.31 1.70
C SER A 63 -9.09 19.92 2.00
N LEU A 64 -7.94 19.80 2.68
CA LEU A 64 -7.36 18.53 3.06
C LEU A 64 -8.21 17.87 4.16
N TYR A 65 -8.53 16.59 3.98
CA TYR A 65 -9.25 15.81 4.98
C TYR A 65 -8.52 14.49 5.24
N ASN A 66 -8.74 13.91 6.42
CA ASN A 66 -8.22 12.60 6.78
C ASN A 66 -9.22 11.51 6.37
N GLY A 67 -8.80 10.56 5.53
CA GLY A 67 -9.62 9.42 5.10
C GLY A 67 -9.06 8.10 5.62
N THR A 68 -9.95 7.19 6.02
CA THR A 68 -9.59 5.84 6.49
C THR A 68 -9.13 4.98 5.31
N LYS A 69 -8.15 4.10 5.56
CA LYS A 69 -7.57 3.18 4.57
C LYS A 69 -7.35 1.81 5.21
N PHE A 70 -7.34 0.77 4.38
CA PHE A 70 -6.83 -0.53 4.81
C PHE A 70 -5.31 -0.45 4.95
N ARG A 71 -4.75 -0.96 6.04
CA ARG A 71 -3.32 -1.20 6.21
C ARG A 71 -2.99 -2.59 5.73
N TYR A 72 -1.93 -2.74 4.94
CA TYR A 72 -1.39 -4.05 4.64
C TYR A 72 -0.63 -4.61 5.85
N GLY A 73 -1.12 -5.72 6.40
CA GLY A 73 -0.55 -6.41 7.56
C GLY A 73 0.16 -7.72 7.23
N GLY A 74 0.19 -8.11 5.95
CA GLY A 74 0.83 -9.33 5.47
C GLY A 74 -0.14 -10.29 4.81
N TYR A 75 0.31 -11.52 4.59
CA TYR A 75 -0.49 -12.58 3.99
C TYR A 75 0.03 -13.96 4.40
N ASN A 76 -0.85 -14.94 4.36
CA ASN A 76 -0.48 -16.36 4.39
C ASN A 76 -0.79 -16.97 3.03
N PHE A 77 0.11 -17.83 2.57
CA PHE A 77 -0.08 -18.60 1.35
C PHE A 77 -0.01 -20.09 1.68
N ASN A 78 -1.11 -20.79 1.48
CA ASN A 78 -1.20 -22.22 1.71
C ASN A 78 -1.22 -22.94 0.37
N VAL A 79 -0.14 -23.66 0.09
CA VAL A 79 -0.14 -24.77 -0.88
C VAL A 79 -0.23 -26.02 -0.02
N GLU A 80 -1.44 -26.51 0.23
CA GLU A 80 -1.54 -27.79 0.93
C GLU A 80 -0.89 -28.89 0.07
N ASN A 81 -0.15 -29.82 0.71
CA ASN A 81 0.57 -30.92 0.05
C ASN A 81 -0.35 -31.92 -0.69
N ASP A 82 -1.65 -31.67 -0.76
CA ASP A 82 -2.62 -32.46 -1.50
C ASP A 82 -2.81 -31.87 -2.91
N PRO A 83 -2.45 -32.60 -3.98
CA PRO A 83 -2.67 -32.17 -5.37
C PRO A 83 -4.13 -31.87 -5.73
N LYS A 84 -5.09 -32.22 -4.88
CA LYS A 84 -6.52 -31.94 -5.07
C LYS A 84 -6.97 -30.60 -4.49
N GLN A 85 -6.18 -29.96 -3.64
CA GLN A 85 -6.56 -28.69 -3.04
C GLN A 85 -6.03 -27.51 -3.85
N GLN A 86 -6.90 -26.51 -4.06
CA GLN A 86 -6.55 -25.32 -4.81
C GLN A 86 -5.69 -24.38 -3.95
N PRO A 87 -4.76 -23.60 -4.54
CA PRO A 87 -3.97 -22.64 -3.79
C PRO A 87 -4.89 -21.61 -3.14
N HIS A 88 -4.60 -21.25 -1.88
CA HIS A 88 -5.38 -20.29 -1.11
C HIS A 88 -4.49 -19.19 -0.52
N VAL A 89 -4.91 -17.93 -0.68
CA VAL A 89 -4.26 -16.76 -0.10
C VAL A 89 -5.17 -16.14 0.95
N SER A 90 -4.62 -15.94 2.14
CA SER A 90 -5.27 -15.15 3.18
C SER A 90 -4.54 -13.83 3.32
N LEU A 91 -5.20 -12.72 2.97
CA LEU A 91 -4.66 -11.37 3.12
C LEU A 91 -4.98 -10.85 4.52
N HIS A 92 -3.98 -10.33 5.23
CA HIS A 92 -4.15 -9.76 6.56
C HIS A 92 -4.16 -8.24 6.47
N LEU A 93 -5.24 -7.63 6.93
CA LEU A 93 -5.45 -6.19 6.86
C LEU A 93 -5.70 -5.62 8.26
N GLY A 94 -5.14 -4.45 8.49
CA GLY A 94 -5.49 -3.56 9.61
C GLY A 94 -6.14 -2.28 9.10
N LEU A 95 -6.37 -1.34 10.00
CA LEU A 95 -6.87 0.00 9.71
C LEU A 95 -5.73 1.03 9.81
N THR A 96 -5.75 1.98 8.89
CA THR A 96 -4.89 3.17 8.95
C THR A 96 -5.63 4.37 8.35
N ASP A 97 -4.94 5.49 8.19
CA ASP A 97 -5.53 6.69 7.61
C ASP A 97 -4.50 7.53 6.85
N TYR A 98 -5.00 8.48 6.08
CA TYR A 98 -4.18 9.35 5.25
C TYR A 98 -3.24 10.23 6.08
N ARG A 99 -3.68 10.68 7.27
CA ARG A 99 -2.86 11.44 8.21
C ARG A 99 -1.61 10.67 8.62
N THR A 100 -1.76 9.40 9.01
CA THR A 100 -0.65 8.54 9.42
C THR A 100 0.26 8.29 8.23
N PHE A 101 -0.28 8.02 7.04
CA PHE A 101 0.52 7.87 5.82
C PHE A 101 1.40 9.09 5.53
N VAL A 102 0.84 10.29 5.62
CA VAL A 102 1.58 11.55 5.44
C VAL A 102 2.68 11.70 6.51
N GLY A 103 2.39 11.34 7.76
CA GLY A 103 3.33 11.47 8.88
C GLY A 103 4.37 10.36 9.01
N THR A 104 4.18 9.20 8.35
CA THR A 104 5.13 8.08 8.37
C THR A 104 5.77 7.85 7.01
N ASN A 105 5.02 7.38 6.01
CA ASN A 105 5.57 6.93 4.74
C ASN A 105 6.05 8.09 3.86
N LEU A 106 5.35 9.24 3.91
CA LEU A 106 5.76 10.46 3.20
C LEU A 106 6.62 11.40 4.06
N SER A 107 6.97 10.99 5.28
CA SER A 107 7.80 11.81 6.15
C SER A 107 9.21 11.94 5.58
N PRO A 108 9.86 13.11 5.68
CA PRO A 108 11.30 13.22 5.42
C PRO A 108 12.14 12.31 6.31
N MET A 109 11.56 11.83 7.41
CA MET A 109 12.19 10.93 8.39
C MET A 109 11.66 9.49 8.28
N TRP A 110 11.04 9.11 7.16
CA TRP A 110 10.37 7.82 6.99
C TRP A 110 11.25 6.61 7.36
N GLU A 111 12.55 6.67 7.04
CA GLU A 111 13.51 5.60 7.36
C GLU A 111 13.61 5.31 8.86
N ARG A 112 13.37 6.32 9.71
CA ARG A 112 13.39 6.14 11.17
C ARG A 112 12.20 5.35 11.70
N PHE A 113 11.14 5.20 10.90
CA PHE A 113 10.02 4.34 11.24
C PHE A 113 10.27 2.87 10.84
N LEU A 114 11.36 2.57 10.13
CA LEU A 114 11.67 1.20 9.73
C LEU A 114 12.39 0.45 10.85
N VAL A 115 12.12 -0.85 10.93
CA VAL A 115 12.87 -1.80 11.77
C VAL A 115 13.75 -2.68 10.88
N PRO A 116 15.01 -2.95 11.24
CA PRO A 116 15.84 -3.89 10.50
C PRO A 116 15.24 -5.30 10.49
N SER A 117 14.63 -5.70 9.38
CA SER A 117 13.99 -6.99 9.18
C SER A 117 13.87 -7.29 7.68
N GLU A 118 13.98 -8.57 7.31
CA GLU A 118 13.71 -9.07 5.96
C GLU A 118 12.20 -9.31 5.71
N ASP A 119 11.44 -9.47 6.80
CA ASP A 119 9.98 -9.50 6.77
C ASP A 119 9.47 -8.06 6.70
N ASP A 120 8.82 -7.72 5.59
CA ASP A 120 8.34 -6.37 5.31
C ASP A 120 7.24 -5.93 6.28
N CYS A 121 6.44 -6.86 6.81
CA CYS A 121 5.39 -6.56 7.79
C CYS A 121 6.01 -6.07 9.10
N ILE A 122 7.12 -6.69 9.51
CA ILE A 122 7.90 -6.30 10.69
C ILE A 122 8.69 -5.02 10.40
N GLN A 123 9.36 -4.95 9.24
CA GLN A 123 10.14 -3.78 8.85
C GLN A 123 9.27 -2.51 8.83
N CYS A 124 8.05 -2.63 8.33
CA CYS A 124 7.09 -1.54 8.20
C CYS A 124 6.06 -1.49 9.34
N GLN A 125 6.34 -2.11 10.50
CA GLN A 125 5.37 -2.20 11.59
C GLN A 125 4.98 -0.83 12.18
N HIS A 126 5.87 0.17 12.09
CA HIS A 126 5.63 1.54 12.57
C HIS A 126 5.15 2.50 11.49
N THR A 127 4.91 2.04 10.27
CA THR A 127 4.38 2.86 9.17
C THR A 127 2.90 2.58 8.91
N SER A 128 2.20 3.56 8.34
CA SER A 128 0.80 3.45 7.93
C SER A 128 0.58 2.30 6.94
N SER A 129 1.46 2.17 5.94
CA SER A 129 1.41 1.11 4.92
C SER A 129 0.00 0.91 4.31
N PRO A 130 -0.62 1.98 3.76
CA PRO A 130 -1.96 1.86 3.18
C PRO A 130 -1.92 0.94 1.95
N LEU A 131 -2.88 0.01 1.88
CA LEU A 131 -3.03 -0.89 0.75
C LEU A 131 -3.55 -0.13 -0.47
N GLY A 132 -2.76 -0.10 -1.53
CA GLY A 132 -3.18 0.34 -2.85
C GLY A 132 -3.70 -0.82 -3.70
N ASN A 133 -4.47 -0.49 -4.74
CA ASN A 133 -4.82 -1.42 -5.81
C ASN A 133 -4.47 -0.81 -7.17
N GLY A 134 -4.16 -1.68 -8.14
CA GLY A 134 -3.91 -1.30 -9.53
C GLY A 134 -4.37 -2.41 -10.45
N ALA A 135 -4.56 -2.09 -11.73
CA ALA A 135 -4.98 -3.06 -12.74
C ALA A 135 -4.19 -2.87 -14.04
N VAL A 136 -3.63 -3.94 -14.57
CA VAL A 136 -3.12 -3.96 -15.94
C VAL A 136 -4.30 -4.28 -16.87
N VAL A 137 -4.75 -3.28 -17.63
CA VAL A 137 -5.92 -3.43 -18.51
C VAL A 137 -5.45 -3.63 -19.94
N GLU A 138 -5.76 -4.81 -20.51
CA GLU A 138 -5.55 -5.11 -21.92
C GLU A 138 -6.84 -4.85 -22.72
N THR A 139 -6.72 -4.12 -23.82
CA THR A 139 -7.81 -3.87 -24.76
C THR A 139 -8.01 -5.03 -25.74
N SER A 140 -9.16 -5.10 -26.42
CA SER A 140 -9.45 -6.16 -27.39
C SER A 140 -8.49 -6.17 -28.61
N ASP A 141 -7.81 -5.06 -28.88
CA ASP A 141 -6.75 -4.93 -29.88
C ASP A 141 -5.32 -5.15 -29.31
N ARG A 142 -5.21 -5.77 -28.13
CA ARG A 142 -3.96 -6.17 -27.48
C ARG A 142 -3.03 -5.01 -27.13
N ARG A 143 -3.59 -3.91 -26.63
CA ARG A 143 -2.83 -2.77 -26.08
C ARG A 143 -2.99 -2.74 -24.58
N ILE A 144 -1.92 -2.31 -23.89
CA ILE A 144 -1.96 -2.07 -22.45
C ILE A 144 -2.28 -0.60 -22.20
N LEU A 145 -3.31 -0.35 -21.39
CA LEU A 145 -3.71 0.99 -21.01
C LEU A 145 -2.78 1.54 -19.93
N VAL A 146 -2.26 2.75 -20.17
CA VAL A 146 -1.52 3.56 -19.18
C VAL A 146 -2.11 4.97 -19.13
N LEU A 147 -2.00 5.61 -17.98
CA LEU A 147 -2.45 6.98 -17.72
C LEU A 147 -1.24 7.86 -17.43
N GLN A 148 -1.20 9.07 -17.99
CA GLN A 148 -0.17 10.05 -17.61
C GLN A 148 -0.68 10.92 -16.46
N ARG A 149 0.09 10.98 -15.37
CA ARG A 149 -0.23 11.84 -14.24
C ARG A 149 -0.01 13.31 -14.59
N SER A 150 -0.84 14.18 -14.02
CA SER A 150 -0.62 15.62 -14.07
C SER A 150 0.72 16.01 -13.42
N ASN A 151 1.33 17.10 -13.88
CA ASN A 151 2.55 17.64 -13.25
C ASN A 151 2.28 18.42 -11.94
N LYS A 152 1.00 18.53 -11.51
CA LYS A 152 0.57 19.31 -10.35
C LYS A 152 0.09 18.46 -9.17
N VAL A 153 0.43 17.17 -9.15
CA VAL A 153 0.09 16.25 -8.05
C VAL A 153 1.25 16.12 -7.07
N GLY A 154 0.96 15.72 -5.83
CA GLY A 154 1.96 15.61 -4.76
C GLY A 154 2.90 14.41 -4.88
N GLU A 155 2.52 13.37 -5.62
CA GLU A 155 3.29 12.13 -5.76
C GLU A 155 3.48 11.79 -7.24
N PHE A 156 4.72 11.52 -7.65
CA PHE A 156 5.09 11.10 -9.01
C PHE A 156 4.49 11.98 -10.14
N PRO A 157 4.75 13.30 -10.15
CA PRO A 157 4.22 14.20 -11.18
C PRO A 157 4.76 13.84 -12.58
N GLY A 158 3.86 13.70 -13.56
CA GLY A 158 4.23 13.42 -14.96
C GLY A 158 4.48 11.95 -15.31
N TYR A 159 4.52 11.06 -14.30
CA TYR A 159 4.80 9.64 -14.50
C TYR A 159 3.61 8.91 -15.15
N PHE A 160 3.90 7.82 -15.87
CA PHE A 160 2.88 6.88 -16.32
C PHE A 160 2.49 5.92 -15.20
N VAL A 161 1.18 5.67 -15.07
CA VAL A 161 0.62 4.74 -14.09
C VAL A 161 -0.45 3.86 -14.71
N PHE A 162 -0.72 2.74 -14.06
CA PHE A 162 -1.90 1.93 -14.33
C PHE A 162 -3.14 2.51 -13.60
N PRO A 163 -4.36 2.23 -14.09
CA PRO A 163 -5.58 2.50 -13.34
C PRO A 163 -5.52 1.87 -11.94
N GLY A 164 -5.93 2.62 -10.92
CA GLY A 164 -5.81 2.17 -9.53
C GLY A 164 -6.18 3.26 -8.52
N GLY A 165 -6.00 2.95 -7.24
CA GLY A 165 -6.30 3.84 -6.13
C GLY A 165 -5.94 3.26 -4.77
N HIS A 166 -6.51 3.88 -3.73
CA HIS A 166 -6.39 3.42 -2.34
C HIS A 166 -7.80 3.33 -1.73
N PRO A 167 -8.38 2.12 -1.62
CA PRO A 167 -9.73 1.91 -1.12
C PRO A 167 -9.96 2.47 0.29
N GLU A 168 -11.18 2.94 0.56
CA GLU A 168 -11.59 3.45 1.88
C GLU A 168 -12.52 2.46 2.57
N VAL A 169 -12.44 2.41 3.90
CA VAL A 169 -13.28 1.55 4.73
C VAL A 169 -14.62 2.25 4.97
N ILE A 170 -15.72 1.67 4.48
CA ILE A 170 -17.07 2.17 4.75
C ILE A 170 -17.70 1.28 5.82
N SER A 171 -17.99 1.86 7.00
CA SER A 171 -18.46 1.16 8.20
C SER A 171 -19.80 0.42 8.05
N ASN A 172 -20.51 0.56 6.92
CA ASN A 172 -21.87 0.02 6.73
C ASN A 172 -22.07 -0.84 5.47
N ALA A 173 -21.03 -1.41 4.86
CA ALA A 173 -21.23 -2.32 3.73
C ALA A 173 -20.20 -3.46 3.70
N TRP A 174 -20.57 -4.60 4.28
CA TRP A 174 -19.97 -5.92 4.03
C TRP A 174 -20.28 -6.46 2.61
N TYR A 175 -20.39 -5.57 1.62
CA TYR A 175 -20.68 -5.89 0.21
C TYR A 175 -19.79 -5.08 -0.75
N GLY A 176 -18.59 -4.69 -0.30
CA GLY A 176 -17.56 -4.17 -1.19
C GLY A 176 -16.64 -5.31 -1.61
N TYR A 177 -16.76 -5.80 -2.85
CA TYR A 177 -15.70 -6.60 -3.43
C TYR A 177 -14.42 -5.75 -3.45
N ILE A 178 -13.40 -6.17 -2.70
CA ILE A 178 -12.03 -5.75 -2.99
C ILE A 178 -11.69 -6.45 -4.31
N LEU A 179 -11.94 -5.77 -5.42
CA LEU A 179 -11.44 -6.19 -6.72
C LEU A 179 -9.95 -5.89 -6.76
N CYS A 180 -9.14 -6.86 -6.31
CA CYS A 180 -7.77 -6.99 -6.78
C CYS A 180 -7.83 -7.55 -8.20
N PHE A 181 -7.40 -6.76 -9.18
CA PHE A 181 -7.11 -7.24 -10.53
C PHE A 181 -5.61 -7.51 -10.63
#